data_AF-F6GTT6-F1
#
_entry.id   AF-F6GTT6-F1
#
_cell.length_a   1.000
_cell.length_b   1.000
_cell.length_c   1.000
_cell.angle_alpha   90.00
_cell.angle_beta   90.00
_cell.angle_gamma   90.00
#
_symmetry.space_group_name_H-M   'P 1'
#
loop_
_entity.id
_entity.type
_entity.pdbx_description
1 polymer ?
#
loop_
_entity_poly.entity_id
_entity_poly.type
_entity_poly.pdbx_seq_one_letter_code
_entity_poly.pdbx_strand_id
1 'polypeptide(L)'
;MFSTLLICRKQLRDVFNSMVLHGTIMQILDLFISTGKPHNLVDYLMPDDTKSYKPASPSNGDSSTPADVTKFDQLMVETRAVLSSAEFINVIDVSLRTVVDAVVEDMMGVQLGGGSPSSGMVLAKLLPRVAQMGPLLLEEPSKNRFIQIIQKAPEVEFFFTLLYANMPTL
;
A
#
# COMPACT_ATOMS: atom_id res chain seq x y z
N MET A 1 -3.27 -11.01 11.58
CA MET A 1 -3.21 -10.96 13.06
C MET A 1 -3.71 -9.62 13.62
N PHE A 2 -3.41 -8.48 12.97
CA PHE A 2 -3.75 -7.15 13.48
C PHE A 2 -5.19 -6.68 13.22
N SER A 3 -5.74 -6.96 12.04
CA SER A 3 -7.18 -6.76 11.76
C SER A 3 -8.07 -7.55 12.72
N THR A 4 -7.60 -8.71 13.18
CA THR A 4 -8.24 -9.50 14.25
C THR A 4 -8.26 -8.72 15.57
N LEU A 5 -7.19 -8.05 15.98
CA LEU A 5 -7.12 -7.36 17.28
C LEU A 5 -8.04 -6.13 17.37
N LEU A 6 -8.15 -5.38 16.27
CA LEU A 6 -8.94 -4.14 16.19
C LEU A 6 -10.45 -4.43 16.07
N ILE A 7 -10.81 -5.47 15.31
CA ILE A 7 -12.20 -5.90 15.11
C ILE A 7 -12.69 -6.77 16.29
N CYS A 8 -11.85 -7.57 16.95
CA CYS A 8 -12.27 -8.42 18.08
C CYS A 8 -12.75 -7.63 19.31
N ARG A 9 -12.41 -6.34 19.44
CA ARG A 9 -12.95 -5.48 20.50
C ARG A 9 -14.33 -4.89 20.17
N LYS A 10 -14.85 -5.12 18.96
CA LYS A 10 -16.14 -4.62 18.49
C LYS A 10 -17.20 -5.72 18.57
N GLN A 11 -18.43 -5.34 18.85
CA GLN A 11 -19.57 -6.26 18.84
C GLN A 11 -20.24 -6.25 17.47
N LEU A 12 -20.80 -7.38 17.05
CA LEU A 12 -21.54 -7.49 15.80
C LEU A 12 -22.74 -6.53 15.70
N ARG A 13 -23.23 -6.03 16.84
CA ARG A 13 -24.32 -5.05 16.93
C ARG A 13 -23.85 -3.60 16.82
N ASP A 14 -22.54 -3.35 16.85
CA ASP A 14 -21.98 -2.00 16.76
C ASP A 14 -22.32 -1.39 15.41
N VAL A 15 -22.76 -0.14 15.42
CA VAL A 15 -23.14 0.61 14.22
C VAL A 15 -21.92 1.34 13.65
N PHE A 16 -21.68 1.14 12.37
CA PHE A 16 -20.64 1.79 11.57
C PHE A 16 -21.30 2.71 10.55
N ASN A 17 -21.07 4.02 10.67
CA ASN A 17 -21.37 4.96 9.59
C ASN A 17 -20.13 5.13 8.68
N SER A 18 -20.27 5.89 7.59
CA SER A 18 -19.20 6.13 6.63
C SER A 18 -17.90 6.63 7.30
N MET A 19 -18.00 7.61 8.19
CA MET A 19 -16.85 8.18 8.91
C MET A 19 -16.14 7.15 9.81
N VAL A 20 -16.90 6.36 10.57
CA VAL A 20 -16.34 5.32 11.45
C VAL A 20 -15.70 4.21 10.63
N LEU A 21 -16.31 3.80 9.51
CA LEU A 21 -15.73 2.79 8.62
C LEU A 21 -14.44 3.30 7.99
N HIS A 22 -14.46 4.48 7.36
CA HIS A 22 -13.28 5.11 6.77
C HIS A 22 -12.14 5.19 7.80
N GLY A 23 -12.40 5.77 8.98
CA GLY A 23 -11.40 5.89 10.03
C GLY A 23 -10.86 4.55 10.52
N THR A 24 -11.71 3.51 10.59
CA THR A 24 -11.27 2.16 10.97
C THR A 24 -10.36 1.55 9.91
N ILE A 25 -10.68 1.70 8.62
CA ILE A 25 -9.85 1.18 7.52
C ILE A 25 -8.51 1.91 7.51
N MET A 26 -8.51 3.24 7.61
CA MET A 26 -7.27 4.03 7.66
C MET A 26 -6.41 3.65 8.87
N GLN A 27 -6.99 3.46 10.05
CA GLN A 27 -6.23 2.98 11.22
C GLN A 27 -5.60 1.60 11.01
N ILE A 28 -6.30 0.69 10.30
CA ILE A 28 -5.74 -0.62 9.96
C ILE A 28 -4.56 -0.44 8.99
N LEU A 29 -4.72 0.38 7.94
CA LEU A 29 -3.65 0.65 6.97
C LEU A 29 -2.46 1.35 7.62
N ASP A 30 -2.70 2.36 8.44
CA ASP A 30 -1.67 3.06 9.22
C ASP A 30 -0.93 2.07 10.10
N LEU A 31 -1.61 1.12 10.74
CA LEU A 31 -0.93 0.09 11.52
C LEU A 31 -0.05 -0.80 10.61
N PHE A 32 -0.49 -1.16 9.41
CA PHE A 32 0.34 -1.93 8.48
C PHE A 32 1.56 -1.13 7.97
N ILE A 33 1.41 0.18 7.77
CA ILE A 33 2.46 1.04 7.19
C ILE A 33 3.42 1.57 8.27
N SER A 34 2.92 1.91 9.46
CA SER A 34 3.65 2.56 10.56
C SER A 34 4.29 1.61 11.55
N THR A 35 3.89 0.32 11.60
CA THR A 35 4.54 -0.69 12.46
C THR A 35 5.86 -1.15 11.84
N GLY A 36 6.72 -0.16 11.55
CA GLY A 36 8.08 -0.29 11.13
C GLY A 36 8.80 -1.32 12.00
N LYS A 37 9.16 -2.41 11.33
CA LYS A 37 9.79 -3.65 11.79
C LYS A 37 8.84 -4.72 12.36
N PRO A 38 8.90 -5.93 11.77
CA PRO A 38 10.00 -6.39 10.91
C PRO A 38 9.86 -6.13 9.41
N HIS A 39 8.76 -5.52 8.93
CA HIS A 39 8.54 -5.34 7.48
C HIS A 39 8.19 -3.90 7.11
N ASN A 40 9.16 -3.17 6.57
CA ASN A 40 8.93 -1.93 5.84
C ASN A 40 8.11 -2.26 4.57
N LEU A 41 7.26 -1.36 4.09
CA LEU A 41 6.50 -1.57 2.84
C LEU A 41 7.42 -2.00 1.68
N VAL A 42 8.62 -1.42 1.65
CA VAL A 42 9.68 -1.72 0.68
C VAL A 42 10.04 -3.21 0.66
N ASP A 43 9.99 -3.90 1.81
CA ASP A 43 10.34 -5.32 1.94
C ASP A 43 9.28 -6.23 1.28
N TYR A 44 8.06 -5.73 1.09
CA TYR A 44 7.02 -6.42 0.31
C TYR A 44 7.17 -6.20 -1.20
N LEU A 45 7.80 -5.10 -1.61
CA LEU A 45 7.94 -4.70 -3.01
C LEU A 45 9.27 -5.16 -3.62
N MET A 46 10.31 -5.26 -2.81
CA MET A 46 11.66 -5.64 -3.23
C MET A 46 12.27 -6.62 -2.24
N PRO A 47 12.96 -7.67 -2.71
CA PRO A 47 13.69 -8.57 -1.83
C PRO A 47 14.79 -7.81 -1.07
N ASP A 48 15.16 -8.27 0.12
CA ASP A 48 16.29 -7.73 0.86
C ASP A 48 17.57 -7.80 0.02
N ASP A 49 18.44 -6.79 0.18
CA ASP A 49 19.76 -6.76 -0.45
C ASP A 49 20.69 -7.74 0.28
N THR A 50 20.34 -9.04 0.32
CA THR A 50 21.12 -10.10 1.00
C THR A 50 22.42 -10.43 0.28
N LYS A 51 22.87 -9.62 -0.68
CA LYS A 51 24.31 -9.52 -0.97
C LYS A 51 24.99 -8.73 0.14
N SER A 52 24.85 -9.19 1.38
CA SER A 52 25.94 -9.07 2.34
C SER A 52 27.09 -9.87 1.75
N TYR A 53 27.92 -9.21 0.93
CA TYR A 53 29.28 -9.67 0.70
C TYR A 53 29.87 -9.85 2.10
N LYS A 54 29.93 -11.10 2.57
CA LYS A 54 30.78 -11.48 3.68
C LYS A 54 32.17 -11.12 3.20
N PRO A 55 32.85 -10.07 3.71
CA PRO A 55 34.24 -9.89 3.35
C PRO A 55 34.92 -11.18 3.82
N ALA A 56 35.50 -11.91 2.88
CA ALA A 56 36.34 -13.03 3.22
C ALA A 56 37.39 -12.49 4.19
N SER A 57 37.50 -13.14 5.36
CA SER A 57 38.57 -12.87 6.31
C SER A 57 39.90 -12.85 5.54
N PRO A 58 40.81 -11.89 5.78
CA PRO A 58 41.99 -11.71 4.97
C PRO A 58 42.92 -12.92 5.15
N SER A 59 42.84 -13.87 4.21
CA SER A 59 43.88 -14.85 4.00
C SER A 59 44.70 -14.35 2.83
N ASN A 60 45.93 -13.96 3.14
CA ASN A 60 46.96 -13.49 2.21
C ASN A 60 46.95 -14.26 0.88
N GLY A 61 46.90 -13.54 -0.23
CA GLY A 61 47.13 -14.08 -1.56
C GLY A 61 46.35 -13.35 -2.66
N ASP A 62 47.03 -12.41 -3.30
CA ASP A 62 46.82 -11.82 -4.64
C ASP A 62 45.45 -11.92 -5.35
N SER A 63 45.01 -10.73 -5.79
CA SER A 63 44.02 -10.46 -6.86
C SER A 63 42.55 -10.79 -6.57
N SER A 64 41.96 -10.18 -5.54
CA SER A 64 40.51 -10.00 -5.52
C SER A 64 40.15 -8.72 -6.29
N THR A 65 39.75 -8.87 -7.55
CA THR A 65 39.00 -7.83 -8.27
C THR A 65 37.81 -7.40 -7.41
N PRO A 66 37.54 -6.09 -7.26
CA PRO A 66 36.32 -5.65 -6.60
C PRO A 66 35.16 -6.30 -7.36
N ALA A 67 34.24 -6.93 -6.63
CA ALA A 67 33.05 -7.50 -7.24
C ALA A 67 32.40 -6.46 -8.13
N ASP A 68 32.37 -6.74 -9.44
CA ASP A 68 31.87 -5.80 -10.43
C ASP A 68 30.39 -5.57 -10.14
N VAL A 69 30.05 -4.41 -9.57
CA VAL A 69 28.66 -4.03 -9.27
C VAL A 69 27.95 -3.96 -10.62
N THR A 70 27.00 -4.87 -10.83
CA THR A 70 26.30 -4.91 -12.11
C THR A 70 25.38 -3.70 -12.22
N LYS A 71 25.09 -3.23 -13.45
CA LYS A 71 24.06 -2.20 -13.67
C LYS A 71 22.71 -2.56 -13.04
N PHE A 72 22.42 -3.85 -12.93
CA PHE A 72 21.24 -4.35 -12.24
C PHE A 72 21.30 -4.11 -10.72
N ASP A 73 22.44 -4.37 -10.08
CA ASP A 73 22.64 -4.09 -8.65
C ASP A 73 22.48 -2.58 -8.36
N GLN A 74 22.99 -1.72 -9.24
CA GLN A 74 22.78 -0.28 -9.16
C GLN A 74 21.29 0.09 -9.28
N LEU A 75 20.58 -0.48 -10.26
CA LEU A 75 19.15 -0.22 -10.45
C LEU A 75 18.31 -0.67 -9.24
N MET A 76 18.67 -1.78 -8.59
CA MET A 76 18.01 -2.24 -7.38
C MET A 76 18.20 -1.25 -6.22
N VAL A 77 19.41 -0.73 -6.03
CA VAL A 77 19.69 0.29 -5.00
C VAL A 77 18.92 1.58 -5.29
N GLU A 78 18.93 2.07 -6.53
CA GLU A 78 18.20 3.26 -6.94
C GLU A 78 16.68 3.09 -6.77
N THR A 79 16.14 1.93 -7.17
CA THR A 79 14.71 1.61 -6.99
C THR A 79 14.35 1.60 -5.50
N ARG A 80 15.17 0.98 -4.64
CA ARG A 80 14.95 0.98 -3.19
C ARG A 80 14.95 2.40 -2.63
N ALA A 81 15.85 3.26 -3.10
CA ALA A 81 15.92 4.66 -2.69
C ALA A 81 14.64 5.41 -3.08
N VAL A 82 14.14 5.21 -4.30
CA VAL A 82 12.87 5.78 -4.77
C VAL A 82 11.70 5.27 -3.94
N LEU A 83 11.59 3.96 -3.69
CA LEU A 83 10.51 3.37 -2.89
C LEU A 83 10.53 3.82 -1.42
N SER A 84 11.67 4.29 -0.92
CA SER A 84 11.83 4.79 0.44
C SER A 84 11.70 6.32 0.54
N SER A 85 11.54 7.01 -0.61
CA SER A 85 11.49 8.47 -0.68
C SER A 85 10.20 9.03 -0.10
N ALA A 86 10.27 10.25 0.47
CA ALA A 86 9.09 10.91 1.02
C ALA A 86 8.04 11.19 -0.07
N GLU A 87 8.49 11.45 -1.29
CA GLU A 87 7.68 11.68 -2.47
C GLU A 87 6.85 10.43 -2.81
N PHE A 88 7.48 9.25 -2.85
CA PHE A 88 6.78 8.00 -3.12
C PHE A 88 5.84 7.60 -1.98
N ILE A 89 6.26 7.77 -0.72
CA ILE A 89 5.40 7.51 0.44
C ILE A 89 4.15 8.41 0.42
N ASN A 90 4.29 9.67 0.03
CA ASN A 90 3.15 10.58 -0.13
C ASN A 90 2.20 10.12 -1.25
N VAL A 91 2.73 9.62 -2.37
CA VAL A 91 1.89 9.05 -3.45
C VAL A 91 1.09 7.86 -2.92
N ILE A 92 1.69 7.00 -2.10
CA ILE A 92 1.01 5.86 -1.49
C ILE A 92 -0.09 6.32 -0.54
N ASP A 93 0.19 7.28 0.34
CA ASP A 93 -0.80 7.81 1.29
C ASP A 93 -2.03 8.37 0.55
N VAL A 94 -1.82 9.22 -0.45
CA VAL A 94 -2.91 9.81 -1.25
C VAL A 94 -3.67 8.73 -2.03
N SER A 95 -2.96 7.76 -2.61
CA SER A 95 -3.58 6.67 -3.37
C SER A 95 -4.46 5.81 -2.46
N LEU A 96 -3.97 5.43 -1.28
CA LEU A 96 -4.71 4.63 -0.31
C LEU A 96 -5.93 5.38 0.20
N ARG A 97 -5.79 6.66 0.59
CA ARG A 97 -6.93 7.47 1.02
C ARG A 97 -8.02 7.52 -0.04
N THR A 98 -7.64 7.80 -1.29
CA THR A 98 -8.60 7.91 -2.41
C THR A 98 -9.31 6.58 -2.69
N VAL A 99 -8.60 5.45 -2.58
CA VAL A 99 -9.21 4.12 -2.71
C VAL A 99 -10.15 3.83 -1.54
N VAL A 100 -9.77 4.16 -0.31
CA VAL A 100 -10.62 3.96 0.87
C VAL A 100 -11.90 4.77 0.77
N ASP A 101 -11.81 6.03 0.31
CA ASP A 101 -12.99 6.86 0.03
C ASP A 101 -13.96 6.17 -0.93
N ALA A 102 -13.45 5.65 -2.05
CA ALA A 102 -14.25 4.92 -3.03
C ALA A 102 -14.81 3.59 -2.50
N VAL A 103 -14.05 2.84 -1.71
CA VAL A 103 -14.52 1.60 -1.08
C VAL A 103 -15.66 1.88 -0.10
N VAL A 104 -15.53 2.92 0.71
CA VAL A 104 -16.57 3.31 1.67
C VAL A 104 -17.82 3.81 0.93
N GLU A 105 -17.66 4.56 -0.15
CA GLU A 105 -18.75 4.97 -1.03
C GLU A 105 -19.50 3.76 -1.60
N ASP A 106 -18.81 2.78 -2.18
CA ASP A 106 -19.45 1.59 -2.76
C ASP A 106 -20.12 0.72 -1.67
N MET A 107 -19.53 0.66 -0.48
CA MET A 107 -20.08 -0.11 0.64
C MET A 107 -21.28 0.55 1.32
N MET A 108 -21.32 1.88 1.40
CA MET A 108 -22.34 2.62 2.16
C MET A 108 -23.35 3.36 1.28
N GLY A 109 -22.98 3.70 0.04
CA GLY A 109 -23.83 4.35 -0.95
C GLY A 109 -24.93 3.45 -1.50
N VAL A 110 -24.74 2.13 -1.47
CA VAL A 110 -25.79 1.15 -1.79
C VAL A 110 -26.70 0.94 -0.57
N GLN A 111 -27.52 1.95 -0.27
CA GLN A 111 -28.64 1.80 0.66
C GLN A 111 -29.77 1.01 0.01
N LEU A 112 -29.67 -0.32 0.12
CA LEU A 112 -30.81 -1.22 0.01
C LEU A 112 -31.80 -0.88 1.14
N GLY A 113 -32.66 0.11 0.90
CA GLY A 113 -33.77 0.50 1.78
C GLY A 113 -33.69 1.91 2.37
N GLY A 114 -33.74 2.94 1.51
CA GLY A 114 -34.41 4.23 1.75
C GLY A 114 -34.13 5.04 3.04
N GLY A 115 -33.07 4.77 3.79
CA GLY A 115 -32.77 5.49 5.03
C GLY A 115 -31.46 6.24 4.92
N SER A 116 -31.52 7.58 4.86
CA SER A 116 -30.42 8.58 4.82
C SER A 116 -28.97 8.04 4.90
N PRO A 117 -28.00 8.49 4.06
CA PRO A 117 -26.57 8.13 4.13
C PRO A 117 -25.89 8.31 5.50
N SER A 118 -26.55 9.00 6.43
CA SER A 118 -26.14 9.15 7.84
C SER A 118 -26.51 7.96 8.75
N SER A 119 -27.44 7.10 8.34
CA SER A 119 -27.91 5.95 9.10
C SER A 119 -26.95 4.78 8.89
N GLY A 120 -25.98 4.64 9.79
CA GLY A 120 -24.94 3.61 9.71
C GLY A 120 -25.46 2.16 9.66
N MET A 121 -24.55 1.22 9.43
CA MET A 121 -24.83 -0.20 9.33
C MET A 121 -24.24 -0.98 10.51
N VAL A 122 -25.00 -1.93 11.08
CA VAL A 122 -24.43 -2.82 12.11
C VAL A 122 -23.32 -3.70 11.53
N LEU A 123 -22.27 -3.95 12.29
CA LEU A 123 -21.09 -4.71 11.86
C LEU A 123 -21.44 -6.09 11.28
N ALA A 124 -22.45 -6.77 11.83
CA ALA A 124 -22.95 -8.05 11.31
C ALA A 124 -23.38 -7.99 9.84
N LYS A 125 -23.99 -6.88 9.41
CA LYS A 125 -24.42 -6.65 8.02
C LYS A 125 -23.31 -6.08 7.15
N LEU A 126 -22.31 -5.45 7.77
CA LEU A 126 -21.18 -4.87 7.08
C LEU A 126 -20.15 -5.93 6.64
N LEU A 127 -19.93 -6.96 7.47
CA LEU A 127 -18.94 -8.01 7.18
C LEU A 127 -19.15 -8.71 5.82
N PRO A 128 -20.37 -9.12 5.42
CA PRO A 128 -20.59 -9.65 4.07
C PRO A 128 -20.24 -8.66 2.95
N ARG A 129 -20.47 -7.35 3.14
CA ARG A 129 -20.09 -6.32 2.17
C ARG A 129 -18.58 -6.17 2.07
N VAL A 130 -17.86 -6.22 3.20
CA VAL A 130 -16.39 -6.24 3.22
C VAL A 130 -15.87 -7.43 2.44
N ALA A 131 -16.46 -8.62 2.65
CA ALA A 131 -16.06 -9.83 1.92
C ALA A 131 -16.31 -9.72 0.40
N GLN A 132 -17.42 -9.08 -0.01
CA GLN A 132 -17.74 -8.84 -1.42
C GLN A 132 -16.80 -7.85 -2.10
N MET A 133 -16.13 -6.98 -1.33
CA MET A 133 -15.18 -6.00 -1.88
C MET A 133 -13.87 -6.65 -2.34
N GLY A 134 -13.49 -7.79 -1.78
CA GLY A 134 -12.24 -8.48 -2.11
C GLY A 134 -12.08 -8.75 -3.62
N PRO A 135 -13.04 -9.42 -4.28
CA PRO A 135 -12.99 -9.62 -5.73
C PRO A 135 -12.93 -8.33 -6.53
N LEU A 136 -13.69 -7.29 -6.14
CA LEU A 136 -13.74 -6.00 -6.85
C LEU A 136 -12.39 -5.26 -6.81
N LEU A 137 -11.69 -5.35 -5.66
CA LEU A 137 -10.35 -4.79 -5.49
C LEU A 137 -9.28 -5.53 -6.30
N LEU A 138 -9.53 -6.78 -6.67
CA LEU A 138 -8.59 -7.68 -7.36
C LEU A 138 -8.98 -7.95 -8.82
N GLU A 139 -9.94 -7.19 -9.38
CA GLU A 139 -10.29 -7.29 -10.79
C GLU A 139 -9.12 -6.91 -11.71
N GLU A 140 -9.20 -7.34 -12.97
CA GLU A 140 -8.23 -6.98 -14.00
C GLU A 140 -8.02 -5.45 -14.08
N PRO A 141 -6.78 -4.96 -14.23
CA PRO A 141 -6.48 -3.52 -14.19
C PRO A 141 -7.35 -2.64 -15.12
N SER A 142 -7.75 -3.16 -16.27
CA SER A 142 -8.59 -2.45 -17.24
C SER A 142 -10.04 -2.26 -16.79
N LYS A 143 -10.54 -3.13 -15.90
CA LYS A 143 -11.92 -3.13 -15.37
C LYS A 143 -12.00 -2.61 -13.94
N ASN A 144 -10.88 -2.67 -13.22
CA ASN A 144 -10.78 -2.28 -11.82
C ASN A 144 -10.87 -0.75 -11.64
N ARG A 145 -12.02 -0.27 -11.17
CA ARG A 145 -12.27 1.15 -10.88
C ARG A 145 -11.24 1.73 -9.91
N PHE A 146 -10.81 0.98 -8.90
CA PHE A 146 -9.87 1.46 -7.89
C PHE A 146 -8.48 1.72 -8.47
N ILE A 147 -8.01 0.85 -9.37
CA ILE A 147 -6.77 1.08 -10.12
C ILE A 147 -6.89 2.33 -11.01
N GLN A 148 -8.02 2.50 -11.69
CA GLN A 148 -8.26 3.68 -12.53
C GLN A 148 -8.31 4.99 -11.72
N ILE A 149 -8.81 4.94 -10.49
CA ILE A 149 -8.81 6.09 -9.57
C ILE A 149 -7.37 6.49 -9.23
N ILE A 150 -6.52 5.52 -8.87
CA ILE A 150 -5.09 5.76 -8.60
C ILE A 150 -4.39 6.35 -9.83
N GLN A 151 -4.62 5.76 -11.01
CA GLN A 151 -3.98 6.22 -12.26
C GLN A 151 -4.33 7.66 -12.64
N LYS A 152 -5.51 8.14 -12.22
CA LYS A 152 -5.98 9.51 -12.50
C LYS A 152 -5.60 10.51 -11.40
N ALA A 153 -4.94 10.06 -10.33
CA ALA A 153 -4.52 10.95 -9.26
C ALA A 153 -3.35 11.84 -9.75
N PRO A 154 -3.44 13.17 -9.59
CA PRO A 154 -2.41 14.09 -10.07
C PRO A 154 -1.05 13.87 -9.38
N GLU A 155 -1.04 13.43 -8.13
CA GLU A 155 0.18 13.10 -7.39
C GLU A 155 0.94 11.94 -8.04
N VAL A 156 0.21 10.95 -8.57
CA VAL A 156 0.79 9.81 -9.28
C VAL A 156 1.43 10.27 -10.59
N GLU A 157 0.72 11.06 -11.38
CA GLU A 157 1.23 11.63 -12.64
C GLU A 157 2.46 12.52 -12.40
N PHE A 158 2.38 13.40 -11.41
CA PHE A 158 3.46 14.31 -11.05
C PHE A 158 4.72 13.56 -10.61
N PHE A 159 4.57 12.55 -9.75
CA PHE A 159 5.67 11.72 -9.31
C PHE A 159 6.37 11.02 -10.47
N PHE A 160 5.62 10.37 -11.37
CA PHE A 160 6.23 9.71 -12.52
C PHE A 160 6.90 10.70 -13.48
N THR A 161 6.31 11.88 -13.68
CA THR A 161 6.91 12.94 -14.51
C THR A 161 8.28 13.35 -13.96
N LEU A 162 8.38 13.59 -12.65
CA LEU A 162 9.64 13.91 -12.01
C LEU A 162 10.63 12.74 -12.08
N LEU A 163 10.17 11.51 -11.81
CA LEU A 163 11.03 10.33 -11.85
C LEU A 163 11.68 10.18 -13.24
N TYR A 164 10.89 10.28 -14.31
CA TYR A 164 11.40 10.15 -15.67
C TYR A 164 12.23 11.36 -16.14
N ALA A 165 11.93 12.57 -15.68
CA ALA A 165 12.73 13.75 -16.00
C ALA A 165 14.15 13.70 -15.39
N ASN A 166 14.31 12.99 -14.26
CA ASN A 166 15.58 12.83 -13.56
C ASN A 166 16.35 11.56 -13.94
N MET A 167 15.82 10.74 -14.85
CA MET A 167 16.55 9.58 -15.37
C MET A 167 17.74 10.06 -16.20
N PRO A 168 18.97 9.55 -15.95
CA PRO A 168 20.12 9.86 -16.79
C PRO A 168 19.79 9.53 -18.25
N THR A 169 19.97 10.48 -19.16
CA THR A 169 19.92 10.19 -20.60
C THR A 169 21.04 9.19 -20.92
N LEU A 170 20.64 7.98 -21.32
CA LEU A 170 21.53 6.91 -21.77
C LEU A 170 22.55 7.38 -22.82
#